data_AF-A0A524NNE0-F1
#
_entry.id   AF-A0A524NNE0-F1
#
_cell.length_a   1.000
_cell.length_b   1.000
_cell.length_c   1.000
_cell.angle_alpha   90.00
_cell.angle_beta   90.00
_cell.angle_gamma   90.00
#
_symmetry.space_group_name_H-M   'P 1'
#
loop_
_entity.id
_entity.type
_entity.pdbx_description
1 polymer ?
#
loop_
_entity_poly.entity_id
_entity_poly.type
_entity_poly.pdbx_seq_one_letter_code
_entity_poly.pdbx_strand_id
1 'polypeptide(L)'
;MKQYLSMLLLILLVAAPDAGAQSIINTEHNLSATGPGDVRALSESEICIFCHTPHNSLPSSPLWNKDDPGYTYTLYHSSTVEAVPGQPDGSSILCLSCHDGTTALGSVLSRSGDRFYGGDFDPSPGEFEYFHRPGR
;
A
#
# COMPACT_ATOMS: atom_id res chain seq x y z
N MET A 1 -19.41 8.86 -49.08
CA MET A 1 -18.82 9.54 -47.90
C MET A 1 -19.38 9.05 -46.58
N LYS A 2 -20.72 9.05 -46.37
CA LYS A 2 -21.33 8.54 -45.11
C LYS A 2 -20.99 7.07 -44.77
N GLN A 3 -21.01 6.18 -45.78
CA GLN A 3 -20.66 4.75 -45.61
C GLN A 3 -19.24 4.53 -45.05
N TYR A 4 -18.26 5.28 -45.56
CA TYR A 4 -16.86 5.16 -45.16
C TYR A 4 -16.61 5.75 -43.77
N LEU A 5 -17.34 6.82 -43.43
CA LEU A 5 -17.29 7.44 -42.11
C LEU A 5 -17.84 6.49 -41.02
N SER A 6 -18.93 5.76 -41.33
CA SER A 6 -19.48 4.74 -40.43
C SER A 6 -18.54 3.54 -40.25
N MET A 7 -17.87 3.08 -41.32
CA MET A 7 -16.87 2.00 -41.19
C MET A 7 -15.64 2.44 -40.37
N LEU A 8 -15.14 3.66 -40.58
CA LEU A 8 -14.00 4.20 -39.84
C LEU A 8 -14.33 4.33 -38.34
N LEU A 9 -15.54 4.79 -38.01
CA LEU A 9 -16.01 4.89 -36.63
C LEU A 9 -16.15 3.53 -35.95
N LEU A 10 -16.62 2.51 -36.69
CA LEU A 10 -16.74 1.15 -36.18
C LEU A 10 -15.36 0.50 -35.92
N ILE A 11 -14.39 0.74 -36.81
CA ILE A 11 -13.01 0.26 -36.64
C ILE A 11 -12.34 0.90 -35.42
N LEU A 12 -12.56 2.21 -35.20
CA LEU A 12 -12.07 2.91 -34.02
C LEU A 12 -12.67 2.40 -32.70
N LEU A 13 -13.94 1.97 -32.70
CA LEU A 13 -14.58 1.40 -31.51
C LEU A 13 -14.04 0.02 -31.13
N VAL A 14 -13.63 -0.79 -32.11
CA VAL A 14 -13.11 -2.14 -31.89
C VAL A 14 -11.61 -2.13 -31.55
N ALA A 15 -10.89 -1.08 -31.93
CA ALA A 15 -9.45 -0.94 -31.67
C ALA A 15 -9.12 -0.28 -30.33
N ALA A 16 -10.10 -0.03 -29.45
CA ALA A 16 -9.82 0.51 -28.13
C ALA A 16 -8.97 -0.51 -27.33
N PRO A 17 -7.76 -0.16 -26.88
CA PRO A 17 -7.00 -1.05 -26.01
C PRO A 17 -7.76 -1.25 -24.71
N ASP A 18 -7.84 -2.49 -24.26
CA ASP A 18 -8.39 -2.82 -22.96
C ASP A 18 -7.50 -2.16 -21.89
N ALA A 19 -8.00 -1.09 -21.28
CA ALA A 19 -7.33 -0.42 -20.18
C ALA A 19 -7.52 -1.28 -18.92
N GLY A 20 -6.84 -2.44 -18.89
CA GLY A 20 -6.87 -3.33 -17.75
C GLY A 20 -6.28 -2.62 -16.54
N ALA A 21 -7.11 -2.40 -15.52
CA ALA A 21 -6.61 -1.97 -14.21
C ALA A 21 -5.61 -3.02 -13.70
N GLN A 22 -4.44 -2.57 -13.26
CA GLN A 22 -3.44 -3.46 -12.68
C GLN A 22 -4.04 -4.10 -11.42
N SER A 23 -4.14 -5.43 -11.41
CA SER A 23 -4.66 -6.20 -10.28
C SER A 23 -3.54 -6.63 -9.36
N ILE A 24 -3.77 -6.58 -8.05
CA ILE A 24 -2.81 -7.06 -7.04
C ILE A 24 -2.96 -8.55 -6.73
N ILE A 25 -4.04 -9.20 -7.19
CA ILE A 25 -4.44 -10.56 -6.78
C ILE A 25 -3.32 -11.59 -7.01
N ASN A 26 -2.62 -11.50 -8.13
CA ASN A 26 -1.56 -12.43 -8.51
C ASN A 26 -0.16 -11.83 -8.33
N THR A 27 0.00 -10.92 -7.36
CA THR A 27 1.27 -10.24 -7.07
C THR A 27 1.68 -10.50 -5.63
N GLU A 28 2.96 -10.22 -5.31
CA GLU A 28 3.49 -10.26 -3.94
C GLU A 28 2.72 -9.35 -2.95
N HIS A 29 2.03 -8.32 -3.45
CA HIS A 29 1.22 -7.43 -2.61
C HIS A 29 -0.14 -8.04 -2.23
N ASN A 30 -0.50 -9.22 -2.75
CA ASN A 30 -1.60 -9.99 -2.18
C ASN A 30 -1.10 -10.64 -0.88
N LEU A 31 -1.28 -9.93 0.23
CA LEU A 31 -0.89 -10.38 1.57
C LEU A 31 -1.92 -11.30 2.22
N SER A 32 -3.03 -11.63 1.55
CA SER A 32 -3.98 -12.63 2.06
C SER A 32 -3.37 -14.03 2.09
N ALA A 33 -4.02 -14.96 2.79
CA ALA A 33 -3.68 -16.37 2.84
C ALA A 33 -3.64 -17.05 1.46
N THR A 34 -4.24 -16.44 0.44
CA THR A 34 -4.22 -16.93 -0.95
C THR A 34 -3.12 -16.29 -1.81
N GLY A 35 -2.34 -15.38 -1.23
CA GLY A 35 -1.26 -14.67 -1.89
C GLY A 35 -0.19 -15.60 -2.47
N PRO A 36 0.41 -15.25 -3.63
CA PRO A 36 1.48 -16.03 -4.23
C PRO A 36 2.82 -15.89 -3.50
N GLY A 37 2.98 -14.86 -2.67
CA GLY A 37 4.23 -14.53 -1.99
C GLY A 37 4.53 -15.34 -0.74
N ASP A 38 5.80 -15.30 -0.33
CA ASP A 38 6.30 -15.96 0.89
C ASP A 38 5.78 -15.29 2.17
N VAL A 39 5.63 -13.96 2.13
CA VAL A 39 5.08 -13.15 3.22
C VAL A 39 3.60 -12.94 2.98
N ARG A 40 2.77 -13.66 3.73
CA ARG A 40 1.31 -13.59 3.66
C ARG A 40 0.66 -13.97 4.98
N ALA A 41 -0.58 -13.51 5.17
CA ALA A 41 -1.36 -13.81 6.34
C ALA A 41 -1.64 -15.32 6.48
N LEU A 42 -1.73 -15.80 7.71
CA LEU A 42 -2.02 -17.21 8.01
C LEU A 42 -3.45 -17.60 7.63
N SER A 43 -4.41 -16.69 7.83
CA SER A 43 -5.84 -16.98 7.71
C SER A 43 -6.67 -15.89 7.06
N GLU A 44 -6.14 -14.66 6.91
CA GLU A 44 -6.91 -13.57 6.34
C GLU A 44 -7.16 -13.80 4.84
N SER A 45 -8.38 -13.59 4.38
CA SER A 45 -8.80 -13.83 2.99
C SER A 45 -9.03 -12.56 2.18
N GLU A 46 -9.29 -11.43 2.85
CA GLU A 46 -9.50 -10.13 2.23
C GLU A 46 -8.18 -9.57 1.69
N ILE A 47 -8.09 -9.38 0.38
CA ILE A 47 -6.86 -8.94 -0.28
C ILE A 47 -6.59 -7.45 -0.01
N CYS A 48 -7.64 -6.63 -0.02
CA CYS A 48 -7.50 -5.17 0.02
C CYS A 48 -7.38 -4.59 1.42
N ILE A 49 -7.71 -5.35 2.47
CA ILE A 49 -7.82 -4.84 3.84
C ILE A 49 -6.48 -4.37 4.43
N PHE A 50 -5.36 -4.89 3.92
CA PHE A 50 -4.02 -4.47 4.32
C PHE A 50 -3.66 -3.05 3.86
N CYS A 51 -4.42 -2.49 2.91
CA CYS A 51 -4.20 -1.16 2.35
C CYS A 51 -5.41 -0.24 2.54
N HIS A 52 -6.62 -0.76 2.35
CA HIS A 52 -7.85 0.02 2.33
C HIS A 52 -8.73 -0.29 3.52
N THR A 53 -9.24 0.77 4.14
CA THR A 53 -10.09 0.62 5.29
C THR A 53 -11.50 0.24 4.84
N PRO A 54 -12.15 -0.77 5.45
CA PRO A 54 -13.53 -1.10 5.16
C PRO A 54 -14.44 0.12 5.36
N HIS A 55 -15.55 0.16 4.60
CA HIS A 55 -16.57 1.19 4.80
C HIS A 55 -17.00 1.17 6.28
N ASN A 56 -16.94 2.35 6.94
CA ASN A 56 -17.27 2.61 8.36
C ASN A 56 -16.09 2.80 9.34
N SER A 57 -14.86 3.06 8.88
CA SER A 57 -13.78 3.61 9.71
C SER A 57 -13.76 5.14 9.71
N LEU A 58 -13.12 5.78 10.71
CA LEU A 58 -12.87 7.23 10.68
C LEU A 58 -12.07 7.59 9.42
N PRO A 59 -12.60 8.41 8.50
CA PRO A 59 -11.93 8.71 7.25
C PRO A 59 -11.04 9.95 7.41
N SER A 60 -9.73 9.77 7.56
CA SER A 60 -8.79 10.71 6.95
C SER A 60 -8.66 10.28 5.47
N SER A 61 -8.80 11.22 4.54
CA SER A 61 -8.59 10.92 3.12
C SER A 61 -7.09 10.94 2.83
N PRO A 62 -6.54 9.97 2.08
CA PRO A 62 -7.21 8.81 1.46
C PRO A 62 -7.55 7.70 2.46
N LEU A 63 -8.59 6.91 2.17
CA LEU A 63 -9.00 5.74 2.97
C LEU A 63 -7.90 4.67 2.98
N TRP A 64 -6.97 4.83 3.92
CA TRP A 64 -5.79 4.00 4.09
C TRP A 64 -5.86 3.29 5.44
N ASN A 65 -5.72 1.97 5.43
CA ASN A 65 -5.89 1.13 6.62
C ASN A 65 -4.58 0.94 7.39
N LYS A 66 -3.62 1.85 7.25
CA LYS A 66 -2.37 1.85 8.00
C LYS A 66 -2.27 3.16 8.77
N ASP A 67 -1.65 3.06 9.94
CA ASP A 67 -1.38 4.24 10.74
C ASP A 67 -0.35 5.13 10.05
N ASP A 68 -0.48 6.45 10.23
CA ASP A 68 0.62 7.36 9.97
C ASP A 68 1.37 7.52 11.29
N PRO A 69 2.57 6.95 11.41
CA PRO A 69 3.27 6.94 12.69
C PRO A 69 3.73 8.35 13.11
N GLY A 70 3.55 9.36 12.25
CA GLY A 70 3.70 10.78 12.61
C GLY A 70 5.13 11.21 12.90
N TYR A 71 6.12 10.33 12.69
CA TYR A 71 7.53 10.64 12.84
C TYR A 71 8.11 11.26 11.57
N THR A 72 9.26 11.90 11.74
CA THR A 72 10.01 12.53 10.66
C THR A 72 11.03 11.56 10.08
N TYR A 73 11.03 11.39 8.76
CA TYR A 73 11.98 10.53 8.07
C TYR A 73 13.36 11.19 7.99
N THR A 74 14.40 10.39 8.28
CA THR A 74 15.78 10.76 7.95
C THR A 74 15.98 10.56 6.46
N LEU A 75 16.11 11.66 5.73
CA LEU A 75 16.25 11.63 4.28
C LEU A 75 17.70 11.31 3.88
N TYR A 76 17.86 10.53 2.82
CA TYR A 76 19.17 10.25 2.25
C TYR A 76 19.80 11.53 1.71
N HIS A 77 21.08 11.75 2.04
CA HIS A 77 21.87 12.88 1.57
C HIS A 77 23.19 12.39 0.98
N SER A 78 23.52 12.85 -0.23
CA SER A 78 24.76 12.53 -0.94
C SER A 78 25.27 13.76 -1.69
N SER A 79 26.59 13.85 -1.88
CA SER A 79 27.22 14.89 -2.72
C SER A 79 26.80 14.81 -4.19
N THR A 80 26.18 13.72 -4.61
CA THR A 80 25.66 13.51 -5.97
C THR A 80 24.15 13.72 -6.07
N VAL A 81 23.47 14.05 -4.97
CA VAL A 81 22.03 14.31 -4.98
C VAL A 81 21.82 15.77 -5.43
N GLU A 82 21.07 15.97 -6.51
CA GLU A 82 20.81 17.32 -7.05
C GLU A 82 19.49 17.92 -6.54
N ALA A 83 18.63 17.08 -5.94
CA ALA A 83 17.36 17.51 -5.37
C ALA A 83 17.47 17.77 -3.86
N VAL A 84 16.67 18.70 -3.36
CA VAL A 84 16.46 18.89 -1.92
C VAL A 84 15.10 18.27 -1.55
N PRO A 85 15.04 16.99 -1.17
CA PRO A 85 13.78 16.35 -0.85
C PRO A 85 13.19 16.93 0.45
N GLY A 86 11.88 17.16 0.43
CA GLY A 86 11.09 17.37 1.65
C GLY A 86 10.75 16.05 2.34
N GLN A 87 9.96 16.13 3.42
CA GLN A 87 9.40 14.93 4.03
C GLN A 87 8.50 14.19 3.03
N PRO A 88 8.46 12.84 3.07
CA PRO A 88 7.59 12.07 2.20
C PRO A 88 6.13 12.48 2.40
N ASP A 89 5.44 12.75 1.30
CA ASP A 89 4.03 13.08 1.26
C ASP A 89 3.33 12.31 0.12
N GLY A 90 2.02 12.52 -0.02
CA GLY A 90 1.23 11.98 -1.13
C GLY A 90 1.34 10.47 -1.27
N SER A 91 1.84 9.99 -2.41
CA SER A 91 2.04 8.55 -2.66
C SER A 91 3.22 7.97 -1.89
N SER A 92 4.26 8.76 -1.62
CA SER A 92 5.50 8.27 -1.01
C SER A 92 5.25 7.82 0.44
N ILE A 93 4.44 8.56 1.18
CA ILE A 93 4.09 8.19 2.56
C ILE A 93 3.24 6.91 2.61
N LEU A 94 2.39 6.65 1.61
CA LEU A 94 1.63 5.40 1.52
C LEU A 94 2.55 4.20 1.28
N CYS A 95 3.55 4.33 0.40
CA CYS A 95 4.55 3.28 0.20
C CYS A 95 5.32 2.99 1.50
N LEU A 96 5.70 4.03 2.22
CA LEU A 96 6.49 3.90 3.45
C LEU A 96 5.70 3.26 4.60
N SER A 97 4.38 3.43 4.67
CA SER A 97 3.53 2.74 5.67
C SER A 97 3.59 1.19 5.65
N CYS A 98 4.21 0.62 4.60
CA CYS A 98 4.53 -0.80 4.51
C CYS A 98 6.03 -1.09 4.39
N HIS A 99 6.82 -0.15 3.86
CA HIS A 99 8.23 -0.38 3.49
C HIS A 99 9.24 0.34 4.38
N ASP A 100 8.80 1.11 5.38
CA ASP A 100 9.70 1.79 6.31
C ASP A 100 10.38 0.84 7.31
N GLY A 101 9.88 -0.40 7.43
CA GLY A 101 10.44 -1.43 8.31
C GLY A 101 10.12 -1.24 9.78
N THR A 102 9.21 -0.33 10.14
CA THR A 102 8.82 -0.07 11.54
C THR A 102 7.42 -0.59 11.85
N THR A 103 6.53 -0.60 10.85
CA THR A 103 5.14 -1.01 11.01
C THR A 103 4.95 -2.45 10.56
N ALA A 104 4.39 -3.29 11.43
CA ALA A 104 4.03 -4.66 11.08
C ALA A 104 3.04 -4.67 9.90
N LEU A 105 3.23 -5.57 8.93
CA LEU A 105 2.41 -5.60 7.71
C LEU A 105 0.92 -5.83 8.01
N GLY A 106 0.63 -6.67 9.01
CA GLY A 106 -0.72 -6.95 9.50
C GLY A 106 -1.31 -5.88 10.41
N SER A 107 -0.55 -4.87 10.82
CA SER A 107 -1.06 -3.78 11.66
C SER A 107 -1.95 -2.86 10.83
N VAL A 108 -3.27 -3.05 10.98
CA VAL A 108 -4.27 -2.27 10.27
C VAL A 108 -5.18 -1.51 11.23
N LEU A 109 -5.71 -0.36 10.82
CA LEU A 109 -6.55 0.48 11.68
C LEU A 109 -7.92 -0.14 11.99
N SER A 110 -8.45 -0.96 11.09
CA SER A 110 -9.81 -1.50 11.22
C SER A 110 -9.95 -2.66 12.21
N ARG A 111 -8.86 -3.29 12.66
CA ARG A 111 -8.89 -4.45 13.56
C ARG A 111 -7.52 -4.76 14.18
N SER A 112 -7.49 -5.66 15.15
CA SER A 112 -6.25 -6.21 15.69
C SER A 112 -5.47 -6.97 14.61
N GLY A 113 -4.14 -6.84 14.62
CA GLY A 113 -3.28 -7.27 13.53
C GLY A 113 -3.36 -8.77 13.16
N ASP A 114 -3.21 -9.03 11.86
CA ASP A 114 -3.17 -10.38 11.29
C ASP A 114 -1.78 -11.00 11.47
N ARG A 115 -1.73 -12.33 11.69
CA ARG A 115 -0.46 -13.07 11.78
C ARG A 115 0.03 -13.51 10.40
N PHE A 116 1.34 -13.49 10.17
CA PHE A 116 1.95 -13.87 8.88
C PHE A 116 2.83 -15.13 8.92
N TYR A 117 2.91 -15.83 7.79
CA TYR A 117 3.98 -16.81 7.52
C TYR A 117 5.32 -16.07 7.39
N GLY A 118 6.37 -16.60 8.03
CA GLY A 118 7.70 -15.98 8.07
C GLY A 118 8.00 -15.20 9.36
N GLY A 119 7.01 -15.08 10.25
CA GLY A 119 7.12 -14.30 11.47
C GLY A 119 6.84 -12.83 11.19
N ASP A 120 5.87 -12.28 11.87
CA ASP A 120 5.73 -10.83 11.95
C ASP A 120 6.98 -10.27 12.63
N PHE A 121 7.53 -9.16 12.13
CA PHE A 121 8.16 -8.23 13.06
C PHE A 121 7.02 -7.73 13.93
N ASP A 122 6.69 -8.50 14.97
CA ASP A 122 5.75 -8.17 16.03
C ASP A 122 6.58 -7.41 17.08
N PRO A 123 6.66 -6.07 17.01
CA PRO A 123 7.07 -5.33 18.19
C PRO A 123 5.99 -5.64 19.21
N SER A 124 6.32 -6.50 20.17
CA SER A 124 5.44 -6.80 21.29
C SER A 124 4.85 -5.51 21.89
N PRO A 125 3.71 -5.54 22.58
CA PRO A 125 3.05 -4.33 23.13
C PRO A 125 3.97 -3.41 23.97
N GLY A 126 5.09 -3.92 24.50
CA GLY A 126 6.11 -3.14 25.22
C GLY A 126 7.24 -2.55 24.38
N GLU A 127 7.34 -2.87 23.09
CA GLU A 127 8.36 -2.36 22.16
C GLU A 127 7.86 -1.17 21.33
N PHE A 128 6.53 -1.03 21.15
CA PHE A 128 5.94 0.19 20.61
C PHE A 128 6.31 1.43 21.45
N GLU A 129 6.39 1.32 22.78
CA GLU A 129 6.88 2.42 23.64
C GLU A 129 8.37 2.74 23.44
N TYR A 130 9.17 1.79 22.91
CA TYR A 130 10.58 2.00 22.65
C TYR A 130 10.81 2.73 21.32
N PHE A 131 10.00 2.43 20.29
CA PHE A 131 10.09 3.08 18.98
C PHE A 131 9.39 4.45 18.91
N HIS A 132 8.39 4.72 19.76
CA HIS A 132 7.65 5.99 19.81
C HIS A 132 8.27 7.06 20.71
N ARG A 133 9.55 6.96 21.09
CA ARG A 133 10.20 8.06 21.82
C ARG A 133 10.66 9.15 20.84
N PRO A 134 10.10 10.37 20.89
CA PRO A 134 10.64 11.47 20.12
C PRO A 134 11.99 11.85 20.72
N GLY A 135 13.07 11.62 19.97
CA GLY A 135 14.37 12.23 20.24
C GLY A 135 15.50 11.32 20.70
N ARG A 136 15.79 10.23 19.98
CA ARG A 136 17.17 9.75 19.86
C ARG A 136 17.49 9.33 18.44
#